data_AF-A0A9X0CXB8-F1
#
_entry.id   AF-A0A9X0CXB8-F1
#
_cell.length_a   1.000
_cell.length_b   1.000
_cell.length_c   1.000
_cell.angle_alpha   90.00
_cell.angle_beta   90.00
_cell.angle_gamma   90.00
#
_symmetry.space_group_name_H-M   'P 1'
#
loop_
_entity.id
_entity.type
_entity.pdbx_description
1 polymer ?
#
loop_
_entity_poly.entity_id
_entity_poly.type
_entity_poly.pdbx_seq_one_letter_code
_entity_poly.pdbx_strand_id
1 'polypeptide(L)'
;MSMKDDLVIRGGTAETRNKLMQRRTEDLIEQFMNEAKTTNTAVQYILTSLWDILQPLYVGRDAENYIRAVNLQNYYLGFKNYGCDYKVSGKQTLQMFNFTKDSSPTLPQYECSLAPEGCHQNSDCHYRPFKSCACKGSSCIRYKYKTLPDTGERKTTAYINGKSWKGPGCHGRGFKCHCTHPSEERHTVWRKK
;
A
#
# COMPACT_ATOMS: atom_id res chain seq x y z
N MET A 1 13.91 -29.66 0.51
CA MET A 1 14.20 -28.56 1.44
C MET A 1 13.97 -29.09 2.84
N SER A 2 15.04 -29.20 3.65
CA SER A 2 14.94 -29.61 5.04
C SER A 2 14.28 -28.47 5.82
N MET A 3 13.10 -28.71 6.39
CA MET A 3 12.52 -27.82 7.39
C MET A 3 13.44 -27.91 8.60
N LYS A 4 14.25 -26.88 8.84
CA LYS A 4 14.84 -26.67 10.16
C LYS A 4 13.66 -26.30 11.06
N ASP A 5 13.29 -27.22 11.95
CA ASP A 5 12.29 -26.92 12.98
C ASP A 5 12.85 -25.81 13.88
N ASP A 6 12.28 -24.61 13.76
CA ASP A 6 12.61 -23.49 14.63
C ASP A 6 11.95 -23.74 16.00
N LEU A 7 12.74 -24.20 16.96
CA LEU A 7 12.30 -24.36 18.34
C LEU A 7 12.20 -23.00 19.04
N VAL A 8 11.00 -22.66 19.50
CA VAL A 8 10.75 -21.44 20.29
C VAL A 8 10.16 -21.83 21.64
N ILE A 9 10.84 -21.44 22.72
CA ILE A 9 10.39 -21.65 24.10
C ILE A 9 10.14 -20.28 24.73
N ARG A 10 8.95 -20.07 25.30
CA ARG A 10 8.53 -18.81 25.95
C ARG A 10 8.01 -19.11 27.36
N GLY A 11 8.48 -18.35 28.34
CA GLY A 11 8.25 -18.64 29.76
C GLY A 11 9.48 -19.27 30.42
N GLY A 12 9.35 -19.60 31.69
CA GLY A 12 10.43 -20.18 32.49
C GLY A 12 11.59 -19.22 32.74
N THR A 13 12.49 -19.63 33.61
CA THR A 13 13.77 -18.96 33.83
C THR A 13 14.62 -19.05 32.57
N ALA A 14 15.57 -18.11 32.40
CA ALA A 14 16.51 -18.16 31.28
C ALA A 14 17.32 -19.46 31.29
N GLU A 15 17.67 -19.98 32.47
CA GLU A 15 18.42 -21.23 32.63
C GLU A 15 17.64 -22.44 32.12
N THR A 16 16.39 -22.61 32.56
CA THR A 16 15.52 -23.72 32.13
C THR A 16 15.25 -23.65 30.64
N ARG A 17 15.04 -22.44 30.09
CA ARG A 17 14.93 -22.23 28.64
C ARG A 17 16.16 -22.71 27.88
N ASN A 18 17.36 -22.33 28.33
CA ASN A 18 18.60 -22.72 27.67
C ASN A 18 18.81 -24.25 27.71
N LYS A 19 18.44 -24.91 28.81
CA LYS A 19 18.48 -26.38 28.92
C LYS A 19 17.50 -27.04 27.95
N LEU A 20 16.27 -26.53 27.86
CA LEU A 20 15.22 -27.04 26.95
C LEU A 20 15.54 -26.86 25.46
N MET A 21 16.34 -25.85 25.11
CA MET A 21 16.86 -25.68 23.74
C MET A 21 17.81 -26.83 23.35
N GLN A 22 18.54 -27.39 24.31
CA GLN A 22 19.50 -28.47 24.08
C GLN A 22 18.84 -29.85 24.21
N ARG A 23 18.04 -30.07 25.25
CA ARG A 23 17.40 -31.36 25.57
C ARG A 23 16.06 -31.17 26.27
N ARG A 24 15.08 -32.02 25.94
CA ARG A 24 13.70 -31.94 26.44
C ARG A 24 13.38 -33.20 27.24
N THR A 25 13.93 -33.29 28.45
CA THR A 25 13.65 -34.40 29.38
C THR A 25 12.39 -34.11 30.19
N GLU A 26 11.77 -35.15 30.72
CA GLU A 26 10.56 -35.05 31.57
C GLU A 26 10.79 -34.09 32.74
N ASP A 27 11.87 -34.25 33.50
CA ASP A 27 12.23 -33.36 34.62
C ASP A 27 12.36 -31.88 34.23
N LEU A 28 12.91 -31.60 33.04
CA LEU A 28 13.07 -30.22 32.56
C LEU A 28 11.75 -29.62 32.13
N ILE A 29 10.84 -30.43 31.57
CA ILE A 29 9.49 -30.00 31.23
C ILE A 29 8.71 -29.75 32.52
N GLU A 30 8.80 -30.64 33.51
CA GLU A 30 8.14 -30.45 34.80
C GLU A 30 8.66 -29.20 35.53
N GLN A 31 9.97 -29.01 35.57
CA GLN A 31 10.58 -27.79 36.11
C GLN A 31 10.05 -26.54 35.40
N PHE A 32 10.00 -26.55 34.06
CA PHE A 32 9.49 -25.44 33.26
C PHE A 32 8.00 -25.15 33.54
N MET A 33 7.19 -26.20 33.68
CA MET A 33 5.76 -26.07 34.03
C MET A 33 5.57 -25.52 35.45
N ASN A 34 6.41 -25.91 36.40
CA ASN A 34 6.39 -25.39 37.77
C ASN A 34 6.82 -23.91 37.83
N GLU A 35 7.78 -23.51 36.99
CA GLU A 35 8.21 -22.11 36.83
C GLU A 35 7.13 -21.22 36.20
N ALA A 36 6.13 -21.78 35.51
CA ALA A 36 5.07 -21.01 34.85
C ALA A 36 4.24 -20.17 35.85
N LYS A 37 4.20 -20.56 37.13
CA LYS A 37 3.49 -19.81 38.18
C LYS A 37 4.22 -18.53 38.61
N THR A 38 5.54 -18.46 38.42
CA THR A 38 6.39 -17.38 38.92
C THR A 38 7.07 -16.58 37.81
N THR A 39 7.08 -17.11 36.58
CA THR A 39 7.69 -16.47 35.41
C THR A 39 6.60 -16.11 34.39
N ASN A 40 5.99 -14.93 34.58
CA ASN A 40 4.94 -14.45 33.68
C ASN A 40 5.55 -14.02 32.34
N THR A 41 5.24 -14.74 31.27
CA THR A 41 5.56 -14.35 29.90
C THR A 41 4.30 -14.45 29.05
N ALA A 42 4.04 -13.43 28.24
CA ALA A 42 2.87 -13.43 27.36
C ALA A 42 3.06 -14.46 26.23
N VAL A 43 2.22 -15.49 26.25
CA VAL A 43 2.18 -16.58 25.25
C VAL A 43 1.19 -16.31 24.12
N GLN A 44 0.19 -15.47 24.36
CA GLN A 44 -0.83 -15.07 23.41
C GLN A 44 -1.16 -13.59 23.57
N TYR A 45 -1.51 -12.94 22.47
CA TYR A 45 -1.81 -11.52 22.42
C TYR A 45 -2.97 -11.29 21.46
N ILE A 46 -3.82 -10.33 21.81
CA ILE A 46 -4.68 -9.67 20.83
C ILE A 46 -4.04 -8.32 20.56
N LEU A 47 -3.71 -8.07 19.30
CA LEU A 47 -3.13 -6.80 18.88
C LEU A 47 -4.26 -5.85 18.50
N THR A 48 -4.12 -4.59 18.91
CA THR A 48 -4.92 -3.48 18.40
C THR A 48 -4.00 -2.46 17.76
N SER A 49 -4.56 -1.60 16.93
CA SER A 49 -3.77 -0.54 16.32
C SER A 49 -3.52 0.59 17.32
N LEU A 50 -2.37 1.25 17.19
CA LEU A 50 -2.04 2.40 18.04
C LEU A 50 -3.02 3.56 17.83
N TRP A 51 -3.50 3.78 16.61
CA TRP A 51 -4.42 4.88 16.34
C TRP A 51 -5.80 4.66 16.97
N ASP A 52 -6.25 3.41 17.15
CA ASP A 52 -7.51 3.11 17.86
C ASP A 52 -7.43 3.46 19.35
N ILE A 53 -6.22 3.60 19.90
CA ILE A 53 -5.98 4.08 21.27
C ILE A 53 -5.78 5.60 21.27
N LEU A 54 -4.93 6.12 20.38
CA LEU A 54 -4.51 7.52 20.40
C LEU A 54 -5.60 8.50 19.94
N GLN A 55 -6.40 8.14 18.92
CA GLN A 55 -7.44 9.06 18.42
C GLN A 55 -8.50 9.34 19.50
N PRO A 56 -9.10 8.34 20.19
CA PRO A 56 -10.04 8.60 21.28
C PRO A 56 -9.41 9.31 22.49
N LEU A 57 -8.11 9.12 22.73
CA LEU A 57 -7.41 9.78 23.83
C LEU A 57 -7.31 11.29 23.63
N TYR A 58 -7.09 11.75 22.39
CA TYR A 58 -6.82 13.14 22.07
C TYR A 58 -8.00 13.91 21.46
N VAL A 59 -9.01 13.21 20.92
CA VAL A 59 -10.19 13.86 20.32
C VAL A 59 -10.83 14.86 21.29
N GLY A 60 -11.04 16.09 20.83
CA GLY A 60 -11.63 17.19 21.61
C GLY A 60 -10.75 17.72 22.76
N ARG A 61 -9.55 17.20 22.97
CA ARG A 61 -8.65 17.58 24.07
C ARG A 61 -7.32 18.16 23.58
N ASP A 62 -6.74 17.56 22.55
CA ASP A 62 -5.46 17.95 21.98
C ASP A 62 -5.51 17.74 20.46
N ALA A 63 -5.75 18.82 19.73
CA ALA A 63 -5.91 18.77 18.28
C ALA A 63 -4.62 18.31 17.56
N GLU A 64 -3.45 18.71 18.07
CA GLU A 64 -2.18 18.38 17.43
C GLU A 64 -1.88 16.88 17.53
N ASN A 65 -2.02 16.31 18.73
CA ASN A 65 -1.79 14.88 18.91
C ASN A 65 -2.89 14.01 18.29
N TYR A 66 -4.13 14.51 18.21
CA TYR A 66 -5.18 13.87 17.41
C TYR A 66 -4.79 13.80 15.92
N ILE A 67 -4.35 14.92 15.34
CA ILE A 67 -3.88 14.98 13.93
C ILE A 67 -2.72 14.01 13.70
N ARG A 68 -1.75 13.92 14.62
CA ARG A 68 -0.65 12.96 14.55
C ARG A 68 -1.14 11.51 14.54
N ALA A 69 -2.14 11.17 15.36
CA ALA A 69 -2.75 9.85 15.37
C ALA A 69 -3.51 9.53 14.07
N VAL A 70 -4.20 10.51 13.48
CA VAL A 70 -4.84 10.37 12.16
C VAL A 70 -3.79 10.18 11.05
N ASN A 71 -2.69 10.93 11.10
CA ASN A 71 -1.58 10.79 10.14
C ASN A 71 -0.92 9.42 10.24
N LEU A 72 -0.68 8.90 11.46
CA LEU A 72 -0.15 7.55 11.69
C LEU A 72 -1.03 6.48 11.03
N GLN A 73 -2.35 6.56 11.24
CA GLN A 73 -3.31 5.65 10.64
C GLN A 73 -3.23 5.68 9.10
N ASN A 74 -3.31 6.87 8.50
CA ASN A 74 -3.30 7.02 7.05
C ASN A 74 -1.96 6.60 6.43
N TYR A 75 -0.85 6.93 7.09
CA TYR A 75 0.47 6.48 6.67
C TYR A 75 0.58 4.96 6.67
N TYR A 76 0.15 4.29 7.75
CA TYR A 76 0.20 2.85 7.79
C TYR A 76 -0.74 2.22 6.75
N LEU A 77 -2.03 2.60 6.74
CA LEU A 77 -3.03 1.93 5.89
C LEU A 77 -2.83 2.24 4.40
N GLY A 78 -2.59 3.50 4.04
CA GLY A 78 -2.50 3.94 2.65
C GLY A 78 -1.10 3.91 2.09
N PHE A 79 -0.12 4.45 2.81
CA PHE A 79 1.25 4.51 2.31
C PHE A 79 1.95 3.15 2.42
N LYS A 80 2.02 2.55 3.62
CA LYS A 80 2.75 1.30 3.86
C LYS A 80 2.00 0.04 3.44
N ASN A 81 0.78 -0.16 3.94
CA ASN A 81 0.02 -1.39 3.76
C ASN A 81 -0.54 -1.49 2.33
N TYR A 82 -1.24 -0.44 1.85
CA TYR A 82 -1.68 -0.41 0.46
C TYR A 82 -0.50 -0.25 -0.52
N GLY A 83 0.64 0.34 -0.11
CA GLY A 83 1.82 0.53 -0.95
C GLY A 83 1.67 1.71 -1.92
N CYS A 84 1.22 2.85 -1.38
CA CYS A 84 1.05 4.08 -2.13
C CYS A 84 2.34 4.91 -2.23
N ASP A 85 3.45 4.27 -2.61
CA ASP A 85 4.71 4.99 -2.82
C ASP A 85 4.56 6.04 -3.94
N TYR A 86 5.30 7.13 -3.83
CA TYR A 86 5.42 8.09 -4.93
C TYR A 86 6.12 7.42 -6.12
N LYS A 87 5.43 7.31 -7.26
CA LYS A 87 5.98 6.67 -8.47
C LYS A 87 5.97 7.64 -9.63
N VAL A 88 7.15 7.80 -10.22
CA VAL A 88 7.38 8.61 -11.42
C VAL A 88 7.99 7.74 -12.49
N SER A 89 7.63 7.98 -13.74
CA SER A 89 8.30 7.40 -14.91
C SER A 89 8.40 8.47 -15.99
N GLY A 90 9.62 8.78 -16.43
CA GLY A 90 9.85 9.94 -17.29
C GLY A 90 9.30 11.23 -16.65
N LYS A 91 8.42 11.93 -17.38
CA LYS A 91 7.74 13.15 -16.90
C LYS A 91 6.38 12.88 -16.24
N GLN A 92 5.98 11.61 -16.10
CA GLN A 92 4.66 11.22 -15.63
C GLN A 92 4.68 10.76 -14.18
N THR A 93 3.87 11.40 -13.34
CA THR A 93 3.68 11.01 -11.94
C THR A 93 2.59 9.95 -11.83
N LEU A 94 2.98 8.69 -11.97
CA LEU A 94 2.10 7.52 -12.05
C LEU A 94 1.31 7.24 -10.77
N GLN A 95 1.87 7.51 -9.59
CA GLN A 95 1.21 7.25 -8.30
C GLN A 95 1.59 8.32 -7.28
N MET A 96 0.62 8.76 -6.48
CA MET A 96 0.82 9.73 -5.41
C MET A 96 -0.03 9.40 -4.19
N PHE A 97 0.51 9.71 -3.02
CA PHE A 97 -0.20 9.73 -1.75
C PHE A 97 -0.37 11.18 -1.31
N ASN A 98 -1.58 11.72 -1.45
CA ASN A 98 -1.85 13.15 -1.27
C ASN A 98 -3.08 13.36 -0.40
N PHE A 99 -3.28 14.62 0.00
CA PHE A 99 -4.54 15.05 0.59
C PHE A 99 -5.71 14.88 -0.39
N THR A 100 -6.86 14.47 0.13
CA THR A 100 -8.12 14.52 -0.62
C THR A 100 -8.56 15.97 -0.81
N LYS A 101 -9.43 16.24 -1.80
CA LYS A 101 -10.06 17.56 -1.99
C LYS A 101 -10.77 18.08 -0.73
N ASP A 102 -11.32 17.18 0.08
CA ASP A 102 -12.05 17.50 1.31
C ASP A 102 -11.16 17.59 2.56
N SER A 103 -9.84 17.50 2.39
CA SER A 103 -8.90 17.53 3.52
C SER A 103 -8.79 18.94 4.08
N SER A 104 -8.72 19.07 5.41
CA SER A 104 -8.44 20.33 6.08
C SER A 104 -7.25 20.20 7.03
N PRO A 105 -6.63 21.30 7.47
CA PRO A 105 -5.55 21.24 8.47
C PRO A 105 -5.95 20.57 9.78
N THR A 106 -7.23 20.65 10.16
CA THR A 106 -7.77 20.07 11.40
C THR A 106 -8.35 18.67 11.22
N LEU A 107 -8.62 18.27 9.98
CA LEU A 107 -9.13 16.95 9.63
C LEU A 107 -8.41 16.46 8.36
N PRO A 108 -7.14 16.03 8.49
CA PRO A 108 -6.38 15.59 7.34
C PRO A 108 -6.94 14.28 6.81
N GLN A 109 -7.21 14.26 5.50
CA GLN A 109 -7.72 13.11 4.79
C GLN A 109 -6.80 12.83 3.61
N TYR A 110 -6.43 11.57 3.43
CA TYR A 110 -5.48 11.15 2.41
C TYR A 110 -6.10 10.16 1.45
N GLU A 111 -5.58 10.18 0.23
CA GLU A 111 -5.88 9.20 -0.79
C GLU A 111 -4.62 8.78 -1.55
N CYS A 112 -4.67 7.56 -2.08
CA CYS A 112 -3.75 7.12 -3.10
C CYS A 112 -4.41 7.28 -4.46
N SER A 113 -3.73 7.95 -5.38
CA SER A 113 -4.26 8.16 -6.73
C SER A 113 -3.23 7.83 -7.80
N LEU A 114 -3.73 7.29 -8.91
CA LEU A 114 -2.97 6.98 -10.11
C LEU A 114 -3.07 8.12 -11.12
N ALA A 115 -2.04 8.27 -11.95
CA ALA A 115 -2.13 9.14 -13.10
C ALA A 115 -3.33 8.74 -13.98
N PRO A 116 -3.99 9.70 -14.64
CA PRO A 116 -5.12 9.40 -15.49
C PRO A 116 -4.69 8.51 -16.66
N GLU A 117 -5.52 7.53 -17.01
CA GLU A 117 -5.25 6.66 -18.15
C GLU A 117 -5.45 7.42 -19.48
N GLY A 118 -4.55 7.19 -20.46
CA GLY A 118 -4.66 7.77 -21.80
C GLY A 118 -3.40 8.50 -22.28
N CYS A 119 -3.56 9.29 -23.35
CA CYS A 119 -2.49 10.14 -23.88
C CYS A 119 -2.38 11.48 -23.14
N HIS A 120 -1.15 11.86 -22.78
CA HIS A 120 -0.87 13.14 -22.12
C HIS A 120 0.01 14.11 -22.93
N GLN A 121 0.52 13.72 -24.10
CA GLN A 121 1.29 14.61 -25.00
C GLN A 121 1.02 14.33 -26.47
N ASN A 122 0.70 15.36 -27.25
CA ASN A 122 0.42 15.27 -28.69
C ASN A 122 1.49 14.51 -29.49
N SER A 123 2.76 14.65 -29.09
CA SER A 123 3.89 13.97 -29.75
C SER A 123 3.80 12.45 -29.70
N ASP A 124 3.07 11.89 -28.74
CA ASP A 124 2.93 10.44 -28.55
C ASP A 124 1.61 9.90 -29.16
N CYS A 125 0.79 10.75 -29.79
CA CYS A 125 -0.41 10.33 -30.49
C CYS A 125 -0.17 10.29 -31.99
N HIS A 126 -0.06 9.08 -32.52
CA HIS A 126 0.36 8.87 -33.89
C HIS A 126 -0.76 8.31 -34.74
N TYR A 127 -0.84 8.79 -35.98
CA TYR A 127 -1.63 8.13 -37.02
C TYR A 127 -1.00 6.79 -37.36
N ARG A 128 -1.85 5.78 -37.55
CA ARG A 128 -1.43 4.47 -38.03
C ARG A 128 -2.06 4.25 -39.41
N PRO A 129 -1.25 4.02 -40.46
CA PRO A 129 -1.78 3.71 -41.79
C PRO A 129 -2.83 2.60 -41.71
N PHE A 130 -3.97 2.80 -42.35
CA PHE A 130 -5.13 1.88 -42.38
C PHE A 130 -5.76 1.59 -40.99
N LYS A 131 -5.43 2.38 -39.97
CA LYS A 131 -5.99 2.29 -38.61
C LYS A 131 -6.37 3.68 -38.11
N SER A 132 -6.95 3.74 -36.92
CA SER A 132 -7.19 4.99 -36.19
C SER A 132 -5.92 5.47 -35.48
N CYS A 133 -5.95 6.71 -34.97
CA CYS A 133 -4.95 7.25 -34.06
C CYS A 133 -4.70 6.30 -32.88
N ALA A 134 -3.46 6.25 -32.42
CA ALA A 134 -3.07 5.43 -31.29
C ALA A 134 -1.95 6.09 -30.49
N CYS A 135 -2.05 5.97 -29.17
CA CYS A 135 -1.04 6.45 -28.24
C CYS A 135 0.15 5.49 -28.24
N LYS A 136 1.36 6.03 -28.49
CA LYS A 136 2.65 5.35 -28.39
C LYS A 136 3.69 6.33 -27.85
N GLY A 137 4.13 6.17 -26.61
CA GLY A 137 5.22 7.00 -26.09
C GLY A 137 5.20 7.15 -24.57
N SER A 138 6.01 8.08 -24.09
CA SER A 138 6.29 8.28 -22.65
C SER A 138 5.12 8.91 -21.88
N SER A 139 4.18 9.53 -22.58
CA SER A 139 2.97 10.13 -22.04
C SER A 139 1.74 9.23 -22.16
N CYS A 140 1.88 8.02 -22.70
CA CYS A 140 0.78 7.06 -22.82
C CYS A 140 0.67 6.24 -21.55
N ILE A 141 -0.30 6.55 -20.69
CA ILE A 141 -0.48 5.87 -19.41
C ILE A 141 -1.57 4.82 -19.57
N ARG A 142 -1.33 3.61 -19.05
CA ARG A 142 -2.30 2.52 -19.03
C ARG A 142 -2.38 1.89 -17.65
N TYR A 143 -3.55 1.37 -17.31
CA TYR A 143 -3.77 0.60 -16.09
C TYR A 143 -3.48 -0.88 -16.31
N LYS A 144 -2.97 -1.49 -15.25
CA LYS A 144 -2.84 -2.94 -15.10
C LYS A 144 -3.43 -3.34 -13.76
N TYR A 145 -4.08 -4.49 -13.75
CA TYR A 145 -4.73 -5.06 -12.58
C TYR A 145 -3.95 -6.27 -12.09
N LYS A 146 -3.76 -6.37 -10.78
CA LYS A 146 -3.15 -7.53 -10.13
C LYS A 146 -4.02 -7.95 -8.96
N THR A 147 -4.32 -9.23 -8.85
CA THR A 147 -4.94 -9.80 -7.65
C THR A 147 -3.86 -9.99 -6.59
N LEU A 148 -4.10 -9.49 -5.38
CA LEU A 148 -3.22 -9.67 -4.25
C LEU A 148 -3.33 -11.13 -3.75
N PRO A 149 -2.21 -11.88 -3.65
CA PRO A 149 -2.24 -13.29 -3.26
C PRO A 149 -2.87 -13.52 -1.88
N ASP A 150 -2.62 -12.62 -0.94
CA ASP A 150 -2.98 -12.81 0.47
C ASP A 150 -4.44 -12.44 0.77
N THR A 151 -5.01 -11.49 0.03
CA THR A 151 -6.37 -10.96 0.29
C THR A 151 -7.37 -11.26 -0.82
N GLY A 152 -6.91 -11.66 -2.01
CA GLY A 152 -7.75 -11.81 -3.21
C GLY A 152 -8.25 -10.47 -3.79
N GLU A 153 -7.86 -9.33 -3.21
CA GLU A 153 -8.31 -8.03 -3.68
C GLU A 153 -7.63 -7.62 -4.99
N ARG A 154 -8.38 -6.94 -5.86
CA ARG A 154 -7.86 -6.42 -7.13
C ARG A 154 -7.18 -5.08 -6.91
N LYS A 155 -5.87 -5.04 -7.10
CA LYS A 155 -5.07 -3.81 -7.08
C LYS A 155 -4.86 -3.26 -8.49
N THR A 156 -5.21 -1.99 -8.68
CA THR A 156 -4.95 -1.25 -9.93
C THR A 156 -3.62 -0.52 -9.82
N THR A 157 -2.82 -0.52 -10.87
CA THR A 157 -1.58 0.28 -10.97
C THR A 157 -1.45 0.91 -12.35
N ALA A 158 -0.77 2.04 -12.44
CA ALA A 158 -0.49 2.73 -13.70
C ALA A 158 0.93 2.44 -14.20
N TYR A 159 1.12 2.43 -15.52
CA TYR A 159 2.41 2.30 -16.17
C TYR A 159 2.45 3.05 -17.50
N ILE A 160 3.65 3.42 -17.94
CA ILE A 160 3.85 3.94 -19.30
C ILE A 160 3.74 2.80 -20.30
N ASN A 161 2.79 2.92 -21.22
CA ASN A 161 2.61 2.02 -22.33
C ASN A 161 3.40 2.50 -23.56
N GLY A 162 4.59 1.93 -23.76
CA GLY A 162 5.39 2.18 -24.97
C GLY A 162 4.84 1.48 -26.24
N LYS A 163 3.82 0.63 -26.12
CA LYS A 163 3.26 -0.11 -27.25
C LYS A 163 2.10 0.65 -27.89
N SER A 164 1.91 0.36 -29.18
CA SER A 164 0.77 0.79 -29.97
C SER A 164 -0.60 0.55 -29.35
N TRP A 165 -1.30 1.56 -28.81
CA TRP A 165 -2.59 1.34 -28.16
C TRP A 165 -3.63 2.38 -28.57
N LYS A 166 -4.82 1.89 -28.98
CA LYS A 166 -6.02 2.70 -29.19
C LYS A 166 -6.69 3.01 -27.85
N GLY A 167 -5.95 3.68 -26.97
CA GLY A 167 -6.44 4.08 -25.65
C GLY A 167 -7.21 5.40 -25.67
N PRO A 168 -7.88 5.73 -24.55
CA PRO A 168 -8.51 7.03 -24.38
C PRO A 168 -7.50 8.17 -24.55
N GLY A 169 -8.00 9.32 -24.98
CA GLY A 169 -7.23 10.55 -25.03
C GLY A 169 -6.42 10.77 -26.31
N CYS A 170 -6.35 9.84 -27.26
CA CYS A 170 -5.68 10.04 -28.56
C CYS A 170 -6.68 9.92 -29.71
N HIS A 171 -7.04 11.06 -30.31
CA HIS A 171 -8.10 11.15 -31.32
C HIS A 171 -7.62 11.84 -32.59
N GLY A 172 -8.28 11.51 -33.70
CA GLY A 172 -8.00 12.10 -35.00
C GLY A 172 -8.94 13.25 -35.34
N ARG A 173 -8.40 14.29 -35.97
CA ARG A 173 -9.19 15.31 -36.68
C ARG A 173 -8.61 15.46 -38.08
N GLY A 174 -9.29 14.88 -39.08
CA GLY A 174 -8.74 14.73 -40.44
C GLY A 174 -7.55 13.76 -40.47
N PHE A 175 -6.47 14.15 -41.16
CA PHE A 175 -5.23 13.35 -41.26
C PHE A 175 -4.25 13.54 -40.09
N LYS A 176 -4.65 14.29 -39.06
CA LYS A 176 -3.81 14.56 -37.88
C LYS A 176 -4.38 13.88 -36.64
N CYS A 177 -3.48 13.40 -35.80
CA CYS A 177 -3.78 12.81 -34.51
C CYS A 177 -3.28 13.72 -33.39
N HIS A 178 -4.10 13.88 -32.37
CA HIS A 178 -3.82 14.75 -31.24
C HIS A 178 -4.28 14.10 -29.95
N CYS A 179 -3.62 14.46 -28.85
CA CYS A 179 -4.09 14.10 -27.53
C CYS A 179 -5.20 15.07 -27.15
N THR A 180 -6.43 14.59 -27.16
CA THR A 180 -7.63 15.37 -26.88
C THR A 180 -8.32 14.77 -25.67
N HIS A 181 -8.80 15.61 -24.75
CA HIS A 181 -9.41 15.15 -23.49
C HIS A 181 -8.46 14.28 -22.63
N PRO A 182 -7.19 14.70 -22.37
CA PRO A 182 -6.47 14.07 -21.27
C PRO A 182 -7.32 14.30 -20.01
N SER A 183 -7.77 13.23 -19.36
CA SER A 183 -8.35 13.40 -18.04
C SER A 183 -7.22 13.96 -17.17
N GLU A 184 -7.45 15.10 -16.53
CA GLU A 184 -6.53 15.65 -15.52
C GLU A 184 -6.84 15.05 -14.15
N GLU A 185 -8.03 14.47 -13.99
CA GLU A 185 -8.48 13.90 -12.74
C GLU A 185 -7.82 12.54 -12.51
N ARG A 186 -6.99 12.50 -11.46
CA ARG A 186 -6.30 11.29 -11.02
C ARG A 186 -7.33 10.26 -10.56
N HIS A 187 -7.03 8.99 -10.84
CA HIS A 187 -7.90 7.88 -10.45
C HIS A 187 -7.58 7.45 -9.02
N THR A 188 -8.47 7.73 -8.08
CA THR A 188 -8.33 7.29 -6.68
C THR A 188 -8.45 5.77 -6.58
N VAL A 189 -7.42 5.14 -6.01
CA VAL A 189 -7.33 3.68 -5.83
C VAL A 189 -7.31 3.25 -4.37
N TRP A 190 -7.11 4.18 -3.45
CA TRP A 190 -7.28 3.97 -2.03
C TRP A 190 -7.72 5.26 -1.35
N ARG A 191 -8.71 5.17 -0.47
CA ARG A 191 -9.12 6.21 0.48
C ARG A 191 -9.63 5.48 1.71
N LYS A 192 -9.36 6.02 2.91
CA LYS A 192 -9.95 5.49 4.15
C LYS A 192 -11.48 5.63 4.03
N LYS A 193 -12.21 4.51 4.13
CA LYS A 193 -13.68 4.48 4.16
C LYS A 193 -14.20 4.84 5.56
#